data_AF-A0A239H0L9-F1
#
_entry.id   AF-A0A239H0L9-F1
#
_cell.length_a   1.000
_cell.length_b   1.000
_cell.length_c   1.000
_cell.angle_alpha   90.00
_cell.angle_beta   90.00
_cell.angle_gamma   90.00
#
_symmetry.space_group_name_H-M   'P 1'
#
loop_
_entity.id
_entity.type
_entity.pdbx_description
1 polymer ?
#
loop_
_entity_poly.entity_id
_entity_poly.type
_entity_poly.pdbx_seq_one_letter_code
_entity_poly.pdbx_strand_id
1 'polypeptide(L)'
;MSVSAEILRTFRAPRQVMRRLLASLSGDDRPEARILVYLVAGCFVIFVSHLPAAVAGGPQWPPEAPAEARVINTFFGWLFIAPLLFYGLAGVAHLVARVIGGQGSFLRSRAALFWTVLAVSPLMLLRGMVQHLIGPGVQLQSVEWAVALAFCALWAISLVEAETAPAG
;
A
#
# COMPACT_ATOMS: atom_id res chain seq x y z
N MET A 1 -15.34 -13.06 -2.33
CA MET A 1 -14.88 -13.17 -0.93
C MET A 1 -14.70 -11.77 -0.37
N SER A 2 -14.81 -11.57 0.95
CA SER A 2 -14.61 -10.25 1.54
C SER A 2 -13.15 -9.80 1.41
N VAL A 3 -12.93 -8.51 1.16
CA VAL A 3 -11.59 -7.91 1.00
C VAL A 3 -10.74 -8.15 2.25
N SER A 4 -11.32 -8.02 3.45
CA SER A 4 -10.63 -8.25 4.71
C SER A 4 -10.08 -9.68 4.86
N ALA A 5 -10.82 -10.69 4.38
CA ALA A 5 -10.34 -12.07 4.41
C ALA A 5 -9.15 -12.29 3.47
N GLU A 6 -9.15 -11.63 2.30
CA GLU A 6 -8.04 -11.69 1.35
C GLU A 6 -6.80 -10.94 1.87
N ILE A 7 -6.97 -9.84 2.62
CA ILE A 7 -5.86 -9.17 3.32
C ILE A 7 -5.16 -10.16 4.27
N LEU A 8 -5.91 -10.85 5.14
CA LEU A 8 -5.32 -11.82 6.07
C LEU A 8 -4.65 -12.99 5.35
N ARG A 9 -5.22 -13.45 4.24
CA ARG A 9 -4.61 -14.51 3.42
C ARG A 9 -3.34 -14.06 2.72
N THR A 10 -3.19 -12.78 2.39
CA THR A 10 -2.01 -12.25 1.72
C THR A 10 -0.74 -12.51 2.54
N PHE A 11 -0.82 -12.50 3.87
CA PHE A 11 0.32 -12.80 4.76
C PHE A 11 0.74 -14.27 4.76
N ARG A 12 -0.15 -15.19 4.37
CA ARG A 12 0.15 -16.65 4.36
C ARG A 12 0.38 -17.20 2.95
N ALA A 13 -0.35 -16.69 1.97
CA ALA A 13 -0.37 -17.19 0.61
C ALA A 13 -0.44 -16.05 -0.43
N PRO A 14 0.53 -15.12 -0.45
CA PRO A 14 0.49 -13.92 -1.30
C PRO A 14 0.35 -14.24 -2.80
N ARG A 15 1.06 -15.27 -3.28
CA ARG A 15 1.00 -15.70 -4.69
C ARG A 15 -0.40 -16.15 -5.10
N GLN A 16 -1.08 -16.92 -4.25
CA GLN A 16 -2.43 -17.41 -4.54
C GLN A 16 -3.45 -16.27 -4.56
N VAL A 17 -3.32 -15.32 -3.63
CA VAL A 17 -4.17 -14.12 -3.60
C VAL A 17 -3.96 -13.29 -4.86
N MET A 18 -2.70 -13.04 -5.26
CA MET A 18 -2.40 -12.29 -6.47
C MET A 18 -2.96 -12.95 -7.73
N ARG A 19 -2.78 -14.28 -7.90
CA ARG A 19 -3.40 -15.03 -9.01
C ARG A 19 -4.92 -14.84 -9.07
N ARG A 20 -5.60 -14.96 -7.92
CA ARG A 20 -7.05 -14.81 -7.83
C ARG A 20 -7.51 -13.39 -8.15
N LEU A 21 -6.78 -12.39 -7.65
CA LEU A 21 -7.06 -10.99 -7.94
C LEU A 21 -6.92 -10.72 -9.43
N LEU A 22 -5.80 -11.12 -10.05
CA LEU A 22 -5.57 -10.94 -11.49
C LEU A 22 -6.61 -11.68 -12.33
N ALA A 23 -6.96 -12.92 -11.98
CA ALA A 23 -8.04 -13.65 -12.65
C ALA A 23 -9.38 -12.93 -12.54
N SER A 24 -9.68 -12.34 -11.37
CA SER A 24 -10.90 -11.56 -11.17
C SER A 24 -10.91 -10.21 -11.88
N LEU A 25 -9.75 -9.69 -12.31
CA LEU A 25 -9.64 -8.45 -13.09
C LEU A 25 -9.83 -8.70 -14.59
N SER A 26 -9.45 -9.88 -15.10
CA SER A 26 -9.61 -10.22 -16.52
C SER A 26 -11.07 -10.28 -16.98
N GLY A 27 -12.00 -10.57 -16.07
CA GLY A 27 -13.45 -10.60 -16.35
C GLY A 27 -14.21 -9.36 -15.90
N ASP A 28 -13.50 -8.29 -15.51
CA ASP A 28 -14.09 -7.04 -15.02
C ASP A 28 -14.19 -6.03 -16.17
N ASP A 29 -15.31 -5.30 -16.26
CA ASP A 29 -15.51 -4.26 -17.27
C ASP A 29 -14.57 -3.05 -17.04
N ARG A 30 -14.15 -2.82 -15.78
CA ARG A 30 -13.34 -1.65 -15.39
C ARG A 30 -12.22 -2.02 -14.41
N PRO A 31 -11.23 -2.82 -14.84
CA PRO A 31 -10.19 -3.35 -13.94
C PRO A 31 -9.32 -2.25 -13.33
N GLU A 32 -9.01 -1.18 -14.07
CA GLU A 32 -8.25 -0.02 -13.56
C GLU A 32 -8.97 0.69 -12.40
N ALA A 33 -10.27 0.92 -12.53
CA ALA A 33 -11.06 1.58 -11.48
C ALA A 33 -11.03 0.76 -10.18
N ARG A 34 -11.14 -0.57 -10.29
CA ARG A 34 -11.13 -1.47 -9.14
C ARG A 34 -9.80 -1.49 -8.41
N ILE A 35 -8.67 -1.52 -9.11
CA ILE A 35 -7.37 -1.49 -8.44
C ILE A 35 -7.06 -0.11 -7.83
N LEU A 36 -7.56 0.97 -8.44
CA LEU A 36 -7.47 2.31 -7.86
C LEU A 36 -8.26 2.40 -6.55
N VAL A 37 -9.41 1.73 -6.45
CA VAL A 37 -10.15 1.63 -5.17
C VAL A 37 -9.28 0.97 -4.10
N TYR A 38 -8.51 -0.07 -4.41
CA TYR A 38 -7.60 -0.68 -3.44
C TYR A 38 -6.53 0.31 -2.97
N LEU A 39 -5.94 1.06 -3.89
CA LEU A 39 -4.93 2.05 -3.57
C LEU A 39 -5.47 3.17 -2.69
N VAL A 40 -6.61 3.76 -3.07
CA VAL A 40 -7.23 4.87 -2.34
C VAL A 40 -7.70 4.40 -0.97
N ALA A 41 -8.27 3.19 -0.87
CA ALA A 41 -8.67 2.61 0.42
C ALA A 41 -7.44 2.38 1.32
N GLY A 42 -6.35 1.83 0.78
CA GLY A 42 -5.10 1.64 1.54
C GLY A 42 -4.51 2.97 2.01
N CYS A 43 -4.46 3.97 1.12
CA CYS A 43 -4.00 5.31 1.46
C CYS A 43 -4.89 5.97 2.52
N PHE A 44 -6.21 5.80 2.45
CA PHE A 44 -7.13 6.31 3.46
C PHE A 44 -6.87 5.67 4.84
N VAL A 45 -6.68 4.36 4.89
CA VAL A 45 -6.34 3.65 6.15
C VAL A 45 -5.00 4.13 6.71
N ILE A 46 -4.01 4.36 5.85
CA ILE A 46 -2.71 4.92 6.28
C ILE A 46 -2.87 6.37 6.76
N PHE A 47 -3.68 7.19 6.10
CA PHE A 47 -4.00 8.53 6.59
C PHE A 47 -4.60 8.47 8.00
N VAL A 48 -5.54 7.56 8.26
CA VAL A 48 -6.14 7.35 9.58
C VAL A 48 -5.09 7.01 10.63
N SER A 49 -4.04 6.25 10.28
CA SER A 49 -2.94 5.96 11.22
C SER A 49 -2.08 7.19 11.56
N HIS A 50 -2.05 8.19 10.68
CA HIS A 50 -1.29 9.43 10.88
C HIS A 50 -2.10 10.55 11.53
N LEU A 51 -3.43 10.45 11.56
CA LEU A 51 -4.32 11.46 12.16
C LEU A 51 -3.91 11.88 13.58
N PRO A 52 -3.64 10.95 14.53
CA PRO A 52 -3.27 11.34 15.89
C PRO A 52 -1.99 12.20 15.93
N ALA A 53 -0.99 11.85 15.11
CA ALA A 53 0.25 12.61 15.01
C ALA A 53 0.04 13.99 14.35
N ALA A 54 -0.81 14.07 13.32
CA ALA A 54 -1.14 15.33 12.67
C ALA A 54 -1.86 16.30 13.62
N VAL A 55 -2.77 15.79 14.45
CA VAL A 55 -3.48 16.60 15.45
C VAL A 55 -2.54 17.04 16.57
N ALA A 56 -1.76 16.12 17.14
CA ALA A 56 -0.81 16.43 18.22
C ALA A 56 0.31 17.39 17.80
N GLY A 57 0.64 17.42 16.51
CA GLY A 57 1.77 18.19 16.00
C GLY A 57 3.11 17.46 16.19
N GLY A 58 4.20 18.15 15.86
CA GLY A 58 5.53 17.58 15.97
C GLY A 58 6.61 18.48 15.36
N PRO A 59 7.90 18.10 15.50
CA PRO A 59 9.04 18.91 15.09
C PRO A 59 9.06 19.26 13.58
N GLN A 60 8.37 18.47 12.76
CA GLN A 60 8.27 18.68 11.32
C GLN A 60 7.33 19.82 10.91
N TRP A 61 6.56 20.38 11.86
CA TRP A 61 5.60 21.44 11.61
C TRP A 61 6.05 22.76 12.22
N PRO A 62 5.74 23.90 11.58
CA PRO A 62 5.90 25.20 12.21
C PRO A 62 5.13 25.26 13.54
N PRO A 63 5.68 25.87 14.61
CA PRO A 63 5.03 25.97 15.92
C PRO A 63 3.62 26.56 15.85
N GLU A 64 3.40 27.53 14.96
CA GLU A 64 2.16 28.27 14.74
C GLU A 64 1.18 27.59 13.78
N ALA A 65 1.54 26.45 13.18
CA ALA A 65 0.66 25.76 12.24
C ALA A 65 -0.63 25.29 12.94
N PRO A 66 -1.84 25.66 12.48
CA PRO A 66 -3.08 25.13 13.04
C PRO A 66 -3.21 23.62 12.84
N ALA A 67 -3.88 22.92 13.76
CA ALA A 67 -4.07 21.47 13.68
C ALA A 67 -4.83 21.07 12.41
N GLU A 68 -5.83 21.86 12.01
CA GLU A 68 -6.64 21.67 10.81
C GLU A 68 -5.76 21.68 9.56
N ALA A 69 -4.83 22.64 9.47
CA ALA A 69 -3.90 22.74 8.35
C ALA A 69 -2.99 21.51 8.23
N ARG A 70 -2.49 20.99 9.37
CA ARG A 70 -1.67 19.77 9.40
C ARG A 70 -2.45 18.53 8.96
N VAL A 71 -3.69 18.39 9.43
CA VAL A 71 -4.59 17.30 9.05
C VAL A 71 -4.92 17.37 7.57
N ILE A 72 -5.29 18.54 7.06
CA ILE A 72 -5.57 18.76 5.62
C ILE A 72 -4.34 18.45 4.77
N ASN A 73 -3.15 18.89 5.17
CA ASN A 73 -1.92 18.57 4.46
C ASN A 73 -1.66 17.06 4.44
N THR A 74 -1.83 16.38 5.58
CA THR A 74 -1.63 14.92 5.69
C THR A 74 -2.65 14.16 4.83
N PHE A 75 -3.91 14.60 4.83
CA PHE A 75 -4.97 14.07 3.96
C PHE A 75 -4.62 14.25 2.49
N PHE A 76 -4.21 15.46 2.09
CA PHE A 76 -3.85 15.76 0.71
C PHE A 76 -2.65 14.92 0.24
N GLY A 77 -1.63 14.80 1.09
CA GLY A 77 -0.45 13.97 0.83
C GLY A 77 -0.82 12.51 0.57
N TRP A 78 -1.68 11.92 1.40
CA TRP A 78 -2.04 10.51 1.27
C TRP A 78 -3.13 10.22 0.24
N LEU A 79 -4.14 11.07 0.05
CA LEU A 79 -5.25 10.77 -0.85
C LEU A 79 -5.07 11.31 -2.27
N PHE A 80 -4.19 12.29 -2.47
CA PHE A 80 -3.91 12.84 -3.79
C PHE A 80 -2.49 12.55 -4.21
N ILE A 81 -1.48 12.95 -3.43
CA ILE A 81 -0.08 12.83 -3.87
C ILE A 81 0.41 11.37 -3.89
N ALA A 82 0.17 10.60 -2.82
CA ALA A 82 0.66 9.24 -2.71
C ALA A 82 0.12 8.31 -3.82
N PRO A 83 -1.17 8.33 -4.20
CA PRO A 83 -1.69 7.56 -5.32
C PRO A 83 -0.96 7.82 -6.64
N LEU A 84 -0.64 9.09 -6.95
CA LEU A 84 0.13 9.42 -8.15
C LEU A 84 1.55 8.85 -8.08
N LEU A 85 2.21 8.95 -6.91
CA LEU A 85 3.54 8.38 -6.71
C LEU A 85 3.54 6.85 -6.85
N PHE A 86 2.57 6.17 -6.23
CA PHE A 86 2.44 4.72 -6.36
C PHE A 86 2.10 4.30 -7.80
N TYR A 87 1.28 5.07 -8.51
CA TYR A 87 0.99 4.81 -9.92
C TYR A 87 2.26 4.89 -10.78
N GLY A 88 3.07 5.93 -10.57
CA GLY A 88 4.37 6.09 -11.22
C GLY A 88 5.34 4.96 -10.85
N LEU A 89 5.43 4.62 -9.57
CA LEU A 89 6.29 3.54 -9.06
C LEU A 89 5.93 2.19 -9.66
N ALA A 90 4.65 1.86 -9.78
CA ALA A 90 4.20 0.64 -10.46
C ALA A 90 4.59 0.61 -11.94
N GLY A 91 4.53 1.77 -12.61
CA GLY A 91 5.00 1.94 -13.97
C GLY A 91 6.50 1.67 -14.10
N VAL A 92 7.31 2.28 -13.24
CA VAL A 92 8.77 2.07 -13.20
C VAL A 92 9.10 0.61 -12.87
N ALA A 93 8.40 0.00 -11.90
CA ALA A 93 8.59 -1.40 -11.54
C ALA A 93 8.32 -2.34 -12.71
N HIS A 94 7.29 -2.08 -13.52
CA HIS A 94 7.01 -2.85 -14.73
C HIS A 94 8.10 -2.65 -15.79
N LEU A 95 8.60 -1.42 -15.98
CA LEU A 95 9.70 -1.16 -16.92
C LEU A 95 10.97 -1.92 -16.53
N VAL A 96 11.33 -1.89 -15.24
CA VAL A 96 12.47 -2.67 -14.70
C VAL A 96 12.22 -4.16 -14.90
N ALA A 97 11.02 -4.65 -14.58
CA ALA A 97 10.63 -6.05 -14.76
C ALA A 97 10.76 -6.48 -16.23
N ARG A 98 10.33 -5.64 -17.18
CA ARG A 98 10.45 -5.92 -18.61
C ARG A 98 11.92 -6.05 -19.04
N VAL A 99 12.82 -5.21 -18.52
CA VAL A 99 14.26 -5.29 -18.83
C VAL A 99 14.88 -6.61 -18.37
N ILE A 100 14.38 -7.18 -17.26
CA ILE A 100 14.83 -8.47 -16.72
C ILE A 100 14.01 -9.67 -17.24
N GLY A 101 13.16 -9.49 -18.26
CA GLY A 101 12.42 -10.57 -18.94
C GLY A 101 10.97 -10.79 -18.47
N GLY A 102 10.42 -9.92 -17.63
CA GLY A 102 9.02 -9.94 -17.21
C GLY A 102 8.04 -9.82 -18.38
N GLN A 103 6.95 -10.59 -18.32
CA GLN A 103 5.93 -10.72 -19.37
C GLN A 103 4.57 -10.17 -18.94
N GLY A 104 4.52 -9.42 -17.83
CA GLY A 104 3.30 -8.82 -17.32
C GLY A 104 2.83 -7.63 -18.15
N SER A 105 1.85 -6.92 -17.59
CA SER A 105 1.37 -5.66 -18.14
C SER A 105 1.41 -4.60 -17.06
N PHE A 106 1.39 -3.32 -17.46
CA PHE A 106 1.29 -2.20 -16.53
C PHE A 106 0.11 -2.36 -15.56
N LEU A 107 -1.04 -2.85 -16.03
CA LEU A 107 -2.21 -3.12 -15.18
C LEU A 107 -1.89 -4.14 -14.08
N ARG A 108 -1.19 -5.23 -14.42
CA ARG A 108 -0.82 -6.30 -13.47
C ARG A 108 0.19 -5.81 -12.43
N SER A 109 1.19 -5.03 -12.86
CA SER A 109 2.17 -4.41 -11.96
C SER A 109 1.50 -3.42 -10.99
N ARG A 110 0.58 -2.58 -11.49
CA ARG A 110 -0.23 -1.67 -10.65
C ARG A 110 -1.09 -2.45 -9.67
N ALA A 111 -1.77 -3.50 -10.12
CA ALA A 111 -2.57 -4.36 -9.26
C ALA A 111 -1.74 -4.95 -8.12
N ALA A 112 -0.50 -5.40 -8.42
CA ALA A 112 0.42 -5.92 -7.40
C ALA A 112 0.73 -4.87 -6.33
N LEU A 113 1.18 -3.68 -6.74
CA LEU A 113 1.53 -2.62 -5.80
C LEU A 113 0.32 -2.12 -5.00
N PHE A 114 -0.79 -1.84 -5.67
CA PHE A 114 -1.99 -1.25 -5.05
C PHE A 114 -2.62 -2.22 -4.06
N TRP A 115 -2.64 -3.51 -4.39
CA TRP A 115 -3.04 -4.54 -3.44
C TRP A 115 -2.10 -4.60 -2.24
N THR A 116 -0.78 -4.54 -2.44
CA THR A 116 0.17 -4.57 -1.32
C THR A 116 -0.01 -3.38 -0.39
N VAL A 117 -0.22 -2.16 -0.91
CA VAL A 117 -0.50 -0.97 -0.09
C VAL A 117 -1.72 -1.20 0.79
N LEU A 118 -2.81 -1.72 0.23
CA LEU A 118 -4.02 -2.05 1.00
C LEU A 118 -3.76 -3.16 2.03
N ALA A 119 -3.09 -4.24 1.63
CA ALA A 119 -2.84 -5.40 2.50
C ALA A 119 -1.95 -5.05 3.70
N VAL A 120 -1.02 -4.12 3.54
CA VAL A 120 -0.11 -3.66 4.60
C VAL A 120 -0.72 -2.54 5.45
N SER A 121 -1.75 -1.84 4.97
CA SER A 121 -2.39 -0.73 5.70
C SER A 121 -2.83 -1.05 7.15
N PRO A 122 -3.28 -2.27 7.52
CA PRO A 122 -3.58 -2.57 8.93
C PRO A 122 -2.33 -2.57 9.82
N LEU A 123 -1.16 -2.94 9.28
CA LEU A 123 0.10 -2.84 10.02
C LEU A 123 0.52 -1.39 10.22
N MET A 124 0.17 -0.50 9.29
CA MET A 124 0.37 0.94 9.44
C MET A 124 -0.51 1.54 10.53
N LEU A 125 -1.74 1.04 10.72
CA LEU A 125 -2.57 1.39 11.90
C LEU A 125 -1.89 0.97 13.19
N LEU A 126 -1.38 -0.27 13.27
CA LEU A 126 -0.65 -0.76 14.44
C LEU A 126 0.58 0.12 14.75
N ARG A 127 1.35 0.50 13.72
CA ARG A 127 2.47 1.44 13.86
C ARG A 127 2.01 2.77 14.46
N GLY A 128 0.93 3.35 13.95
CA GLY A 128 0.37 4.61 14.46
C GLY A 128 -0.06 4.52 15.94
N MET A 129 -0.66 3.39 16.32
CA MET A 129 -1.03 3.12 17.72
C MET A 129 0.21 3.03 18.63
N VAL A 130 1.24 2.28 18.22
CA VAL A 130 2.49 2.16 18.99
C VAL A 130 3.18 3.51 19.14
N GLN A 131 3.26 4.27 18.05
CA GLN A 131 3.86 5.61 18.07
C GLN A 131 3.16 6.55 19.05
N HIS A 132 1.82 6.51 19.14
CA HIS A 132 1.07 7.48 19.94
C HIS A 132 0.85 7.04 21.40
N LEU A 133 0.72 5.73 21.65
CA LEU A 133 0.50 5.20 22.99
C LEU A 133 1.79 4.97 23.77
N ILE A 134 2.88 4.60 23.09
CA ILE A 134 4.16 4.25 23.72
C ILE A 134 5.21 5.34 23.47
N GLY A 135 5.21 5.93 22.28
CA GLY A 135 6.21 6.92 21.89
C GLY A 135 7.43 6.31 21.16
N PRO A 136 8.46 7.14 20.90
CA PRO A 136 9.67 6.69 20.21
C PRO A 136 10.46 5.67 21.04
N GLY A 137 10.91 4.58 20.42
CA GLY A 137 11.67 3.52 21.10
C GLY A 137 11.85 2.27 20.24
N VAL A 138 12.45 1.23 20.84
CA VAL A 138 12.74 -0.05 20.16
C VAL A 138 11.48 -0.75 19.66
N GLN A 139 10.35 -0.60 20.36
CA GLN A 139 9.06 -1.18 19.97
C GLN A 139 8.55 -0.56 18.67
N LEU A 140 8.59 0.78 18.56
CA LEU A 140 8.19 1.48 17.35
C LEU A 140 9.10 1.10 16.18
N GLN A 141 10.42 1.08 16.40
CA GLN A 141 11.40 0.70 15.39
C GLN A 141 11.20 -0.74 14.90
N SER A 142 10.88 -1.67 15.81
CA SER A 142 10.59 -3.07 15.47
C SER A 142 9.35 -3.19 14.60
N VAL A 143 8.29 -2.43 14.89
CA VAL A 143 7.08 -2.40 14.07
C VAL A 143 7.37 -1.77 12.70
N GLU A 144 8.16 -0.70 12.63
CA GLU A 144 8.57 -0.09 11.37
C GLU A 144 9.31 -1.07 10.46
N TRP A 145 10.28 -1.80 11.02
CA TRP A 145 10.98 -2.85 10.29
C TRP A 145 10.04 -3.98 9.86
N ALA A 146 9.14 -4.42 10.74
CA ALA A 146 8.16 -5.42 10.40
C ALA A 146 7.26 -4.96 9.23
N VAL A 147 6.83 -3.70 9.22
CA VAL A 147 6.01 -3.18 8.12
C VAL A 147 6.82 -3.04 6.84
N ALA A 148 8.05 -2.52 6.90
CA ALA A 148 8.92 -2.39 5.74
C ALA A 148 9.22 -3.75 5.10
N LEU A 149 9.56 -4.75 5.93
CA LEU A 149 9.80 -6.13 5.48
C LEU A 149 8.53 -6.75 4.89
N ALA A 150 7.39 -6.58 5.55
CA ALA A 150 6.11 -7.07 5.03
C ALA A 150 5.77 -6.43 3.68
N PHE A 151 5.92 -5.11 3.54
CA PHE A 151 5.68 -4.41 2.29
C PHE A 151 6.59 -4.90 1.18
N CYS A 152 7.90 -4.91 1.40
CA CYS A 152 8.88 -5.33 0.40
C CYS A 152 8.68 -6.80 0.00
N ALA A 153 8.48 -7.70 0.96
CA ALA A 153 8.29 -9.13 0.68
C ALA A 153 6.98 -9.38 -0.07
N LEU A 154 5.86 -8.82 0.40
CA LEU A 154 4.55 -9.01 -0.24
C LEU A 154 4.51 -8.39 -1.63
N TRP A 155 5.11 -7.21 -1.80
CA TRP A 155 5.19 -6.55 -3.09
C TRP A 155 6.07 -7.33 -4.05
N ALA A 156 7.27 -7.76 -3.66
CA ALA A 156 8.16 -8.53 -4.52
C ALA A 156 7.50 -9.85 -4.97
N ILE A 157 6.89 -10.59 -4.05
CA ILE A 157 6.20 -11.85 -4.38
C ILE A 157 5.01 -11.59 -5.32
N SER A 158 4.24 -10.53 -5.07
CA SER A 158 3.10 -10.15 -5.90
C SER A 158 3.52 -9.68 -7.29
N LEU A 159 4.60 -8.91 -7.38
CA LEU A 159 5.14 -8.40 -8.64
C LEU A 159 5.68 -9.54 -9.50
N VAL A 160 6.43 -10.48 -8.90
CA VAL A 160 6.88 -11.68 -9.61
C VAL A 160 5.71 -12.44 -10.20
N GLU A 161 4.63 -12.64 -9.42
CA GLU A 161 3.43 -13.33 -9.91
C GLU A 161 2.65 -12.52 -10.97
N ALA A 162 2.65 -11.19 -10.86
CA ALA A 162 2.07 -10.31 -11.86
C ALA A 162 2.84 -10.33 -13.18
N GLU A 163 4.15 -10.54 -13.14
CA GLU A 163 5.04 -10.55 -14.30
C GLU A 163 5.22 -11.94 -14.93
N THR A 164 4.87 -13.02 -14.23
CA THR A 164 4.79 -14.36 -14.83
C THR A 164 3.63 -14.43 -15.81
N ALA A 165 3.91 -14.93 -17.02
CA ALA A 165 2.92 -15.14 -18.08
C ALA A 165 1.73 -15.97 -17.55
N PRO A 166 0.48 -15.65 -17.95
CA PRO A 166 -0.65 -16.51 -17.65
C PRO A 166 -0.36 -17.89 -18.25
N ALA A 167 -0.43 -18.94 -17.44
CA ALA A 167 -0.46 -20.30 -17.97
C ALA A 167 -1.67 -20.38 -18.92
N GLY A 168 -1.39 -20.57 -20.20
CA GLY A 168 -2.40 -20.77 -21.23
C GLY A 168 -3.20 -22.04 -21.02
#